data_AF-A0A1A9MAX8-F1
#
_entry.id   AF-A0A1A9MAX8-F1
#
_cell.length_a   1.000
_cell.length_b   1.000
_cell.length_c   1.000
_cell.angle_alpha   90.00
_cell.angle_beta   90.00
_cell.angle_gamma   90.00
#
_symmetry.space_group_name_H-M   'P 1'
#
loop_
_entity.id
_entity.type
_entity.pdbx_description
1 polymer ?
#
loop_
_entity_poly.entity_id
_entity_poly.type
_entity_poly.pdbx_seq_one_letter_code
_entity_poly.pdbx_strand_id
1 'polypeptide(L)'
;MTMTKAAKKVRAKRAARPIYLVVRKLIDPDTGELVGALVPANQIDSRLLRERRFNVGREIRAELKQPRNPAFHRMVHALGHLLVDGIEGFETLTAHDAIKRVQTEAGVFCEPFEIDLGPLGKASVAQPRSIAFDEMDEGEFGEFFRGICDHIDKRYLPGLTDMLRAEYLLMAGEQRRAA
;
A
#
# COMPACT_ATOMS: atom_id res chain seq x y z
N MET A 1 19.04 -3.56 -29.80
CA MET A 1 19.77 -3.45 -28.52
C MET A 1 18.95 -4.09 -27.41
N THR A 2 19.42 -5.20 -26.87
CA THR A 2 18.75 -5.99 -25.84
C THR A 2 18.86 -5.27 -24.49
N MET A 3 17.74 -4.85 -23.91
CA MET A 3 17.74 -4.15 -22.61
C MET A 3 18.30 -5.05 -21.50
N THR A 4 19.14 -4.47 -20.63
CA THR A 4 19.68 -5.14 -19.44
C THR A 4 18.56 -5.56 -18.48
N LYS A 5 18.79 -6.60 -17.66
CA LYS A 5 17.81 -7.07 -16.66
C LYS A 5 17.36 -5.94 -15.71
N ALA A 6 18.27 -5.04 -15.33
CA ALA A 6 17.96 -3.86 -14.54
C ALA A 6 17.02 -2.88 -15.27
N ALA A 7 17.27 -2.60 -16.56
CA ALA A 7 16.40 -1.74 -17.36
C ALA A 7 14.99 -2.34 -17.55
N LYS A 8 14.89 -3.67 -17.71
CA LYS A 8 13.59 -4.37 -17.73
C LYS A 8 12.83 -4.21 -16.41
N LYS A 9 13.50 -4.39 -15.26
CA LYS A 9 12.89 -4.24 -13.92
C LYS A 9 12.41 -2.81 -13.66
N VAL A 10 13.21 -1.80 -14.04
CA VAL A 10 12.82 -0.39 -13.92
C VAL A 10 11.63 -0.06 -14.82
N ARG A 11 11.61 -0.57 -16.05
CA ARG A 11 10.49 -0.37 -16.98
C ARG A 11 9.21 -1.05 -16.48
N ALA A 12 9.30 -2.28 -15.96
CA ALA A 12 8.17 -2.97 -15.34
C ALA A 12 7.63 -2.18 -14.13
N LYS A 13 8.52 -1.68 -13.26
CA LYS A 13 8.12 -0.86 -12.10
C LYS A 13 7.48 0.47 -12.52
N ARG A 14 7.96 1.11 -13.61
CA ARG A 14 7.35 2.33 -14.16
C ARG A 14 5.98 2.07 -14.79
N ALA A 15 5.78 0.90 -15.42
CA ALA A 15 4.49 0.50 -15.96
C ALA A 15 3.48 0.15 -14.85
N ALA A 16 3.96 -0.38 -13.72
CA ALA A 16 3.13 -0.75 -12.57
C ALA A 16 2.79 0.42 -11.63
N ARG A 17 3.47 1.58 -11.74
CA ARG A 17 3.15 2.74 -10.89
C ARG A 17 1.69 3.17 -11.06
N PRO A 18 0.95 3.48 -9.99
CA PRO A 18 -0.38 4.08 -10.12
C PRO A 18 -0.27 5.45 -10.80
N ILE A 19 -1.38 5.92 -11.37
CA ILE A 19 -1.54 7.28 -11.87
C ILE A 19 -2.59 7.94 -10.99
N TYR A 20 -2.21 9.01 -10.29
CA TYR A 20 -3.15 9.73 -9.44
C TYR A 20 -3.90 10.77 -10.26
N LEU A 21 -5.23 10.76 -10.12
CA LEU A 21 -6.14 11.67 -10.80
C LEU A 21 -6.95 12.45 -9.76
N VAL A 22 -7.25 13.70 -10.06
CA VAL A 22 -8.13 14.56 -9.26
C VAL A 22 -9.28 15.05 -10.12
N VAL A 23 -10.48 15.12 -9.54
CA VAL A 23 -11.62 15.72 -10.22
C VAL A 23 -11.48 17.24 -10.19
N ARG A 24 -11.48 17.87 -11.36
CA ARG A 24 -11.50 19.34 -11.53
C ARG A 24 -12.65 19.73 -12.43
N LYS A 25 -13.18 20.93 -12.22
CA LYS A 25 -14.14 21.53 -13.16
C LYS A 25 -13.37 22.10 -14.33
N LEU A 26 -13.66 21.62 -15.53
CA LEU A 26 -13.11 22.11 -16.79
C LEU A 26 -14.25 22.56 -17.69
N ILE A 27 -13.95 23.45 -18.63
CA ILE A 27 -14.91 23.84 -19.67
C ILE A 27 -14.77 22.83 -20.80
N ASP A 28 -15.87 22.17 -21.15
CA ASP A 28 -15.95 21.33 -22.34
C ASP A 28 -15.88 22.23 -23.58
N PRO A 29 -14.89 22.05 -24.47
CA PRO A 29 -14.74 22.90 -25.65
C PRO A 29 -15.88 22.78 -26.67
N ASP A 30 -16.62 21.66 -26.68
CA ASP A 30 -17.69 21.42 -27.64
C ASP A 30 -19.03 22.02 -27.18
N THR A 31 -19.31 21.95 -25.87
CA THR A 31 -20.60 22.39 -25.29
C THR A 31 -20.50 23.75 -24.58
N GLY A 32 -19.30 24.19 -24.17
CA GLY A 32 -19.07 25.41 -23.40
C GLY A 32 -19.46 25.31 -21.93
N GLU A 33 -19.89 24.14 -21.46
CA GLU A 33 -20.34 23.93 -20.08
C GLU A 33 -19.20 23.52 -19.14
N LEU A 34 -19.37 23.82 -17.85
CA LEU A 34 -18.46 23.35 -16.80
C LEU A 34 -18.77 21.89 -16.43
N VAL A 35 -17.86 21.00 -16.79
CA VAL A 35 -17.94 19.56 -16.53
C VAL A 35 -16.87 19.10 -15.54
N GLY A 36 -17.17 18.04 -14.79
CA GLY A 36 -16.18 17.38 -13.94
C GLY A 36 -15.28 16.46 -14.77
N ALA A 37 -13.97 16.69 -14.72
CA ALA A 37 -12.98 15.91 -15.45
C ALA A 37 -11.87 15.39 -14.52
N LEU A 38 -11.43 14.15 -14.76
CA LEU A 38 -10.27 13.58 -14.09
C LEU A 38 -8.98 14.09 -14.75
N VAL A 39 -8.18 14.83 -14.00
CA VAL A 39 -6.88 15.36 -14.46
C VAL A 39 -5.74 14.79 -13.63
N PRO A 40 -4.53 14.63 -14.20
CA PRO A 40 -3.36 14.17 -13.45
C PRO A 40 -3.10 15.08 -12.24
N ALA A 41 -2.88 14.46 -11.08
CA ALA A 41 -2.63 15.19 -9.84
C ALA A 41 -1.32 15.98 -9.89
N ASN A 42 -0.26 15.39 -10.47
CA ASN A 42 1.07 15.99 -10.58
C ASN A 42 1.67 15.89 -11.99
N GLN A 43 2.78 16.60 -12.22
CA GLN A 43 3.52 16.55 -13.50
C GLN A 43 4.03 15.14 -13.84
N ILE A 44 4.34 14.33 -12.83
CA ILE A 44 4.76 12.93 -13.01
C ILE A 44 3.60 12.11 -13.59
N ASP A 45 2.39 12.27 -13.04
CA ASP A 45 1.18 11.58 -13.52
C ASP A 45 0.86 11.96 -14.97
N SER A 46 1.01 13.26 -15.31
CA SER A 46 0.85 13.74 -16.69
C SER A 46 1.85 13.08 -17.66
N ARG A 47 3.11 12.93 -17.22
CA ARG A 47 4.13 12.22 -18.01
C ARG A 47 3.78 10.74 -18.14
N LEU A 48 3.33 10.09 -17.08
CA LEU A 48 2.95 8.67 -17.09
C LEU A 48 1.75 8.41 -18.03
N LEU A 49 0.73 9.28 -18.03
CA LEU A 49 -0.40 9.19 -18.96
C LEU A 49 0.07 9.22 -20.42
N ARG A 50 0.99 10.14 -20.75
CA ARG A 50 1.58 10.26 -22.09
C ARG A 50 2.43 9.03 -22.45
N GLU A 51 3.28 8.57 -21.54
CA GLU A 51 4.12 7.37 -21.73
C GLU A 51 3.27 6.11 -21.98
N ARG A 52 2.11 6.00 -21.31
CA ARG A 52 1.16 4.90 -21.47
C ARG A 52 0.15 5.07 -22.61
N ARG A 53 0.22 6.19 -23.34
CA ARG A 53 -0.63 6.50 -24.50
C ARG A 53 -2.12 6.59 -24.15
N PHE A 54 -2.43 7.06 -22.95
CA PHE A 54 -3.78 7.48 -22.59
C PHE A 54 -4.03 8.85 -23.20
N ASN A 55 -4.51 8.84 -24.45
CA ASN A 55 -4.73 10.02 -25.27
C ASN A 55 -6.22 10.34 -25.38
N VAL A 56 -6.53 11.60 -25.67
CA VAL A 56 -7.90 12.07 -25.97
C VAL A 56 -8.49 11.27 -27.13
N GLY A 57 -9.78 10.92 -27.04
CA GLY A 57 -10.51 10.18 -28.07
C GLY A 57 -10.36 8.66 -28.02
N ARG A 58 -9.68 8.11 -27.01
CA ARG A 58 -9.63 6.66 -26.75
C ARG A 58 -10.52 6.28 -25.60
N GLU A 59 -11.29 5.22 -25.79
CA GLU A 59 -11.98 4.55 -24.71
C GLU A 59 -10.94 3.83 -23.82
N ILE A 60 -10.98 4.10 -22.53
CA ILE A 60 -10.09 3.51 -21.54
C ILE A 60 -10.96 2.92 -20.45
N ARG A 61 -10.83 1.61 -20.22
CA ARG A 61 -11.39 0.99 -19.03
C ARG A 61 -10.54 1.40 -17.83
N ALA A 62 -11.14 2.15 -16.90
CA ALA A 62 -10.50 2.55 -15.65
C ALA A 62 -11.11 1.78 -14.49
N GLU A 63 -10.26 1.23 -13.62
CA GLU A 63 -10.64 0.81 -12.28
C GLU A 63 -10.09 1.87 -11.32
N LEU A 64 -10.99 2.68 -10.76
CA LEU A 64 -10.62 3.80 -9.90
C LEU A 64 -10.66 3.34 -8.45
N LYS A 65 -9.53 3.49 -7.74
CA LYS A 65 -9.43 3.27 -6.29
C LYS A 65 -9.00 4.56 -5.62
N GLN A 66 -9.57 4.86 -4.47
CA GLN A 66 -9.10 6.00 -3.69
C GLN A 66 -7.71 5.69 -3.13
N PRO A 67 -6.76 6.64 -3.21
CA PRO A 67 -5.51 6.52 -2.48
C PRO A 67 -5.79 6.51 -0.97
N ARG A 68 -5.14 5.61 -0.24
CA ARG A 68 -5.26 5.56 1.24
C ARG A 68 -4.70 6.84 1.89
N ASN A 69 -4.89 7.00 3.19
CA ASN A 69 -4.16 8.05 3.91
C ASN A 69 -2.66 7.68 4.01
N PRO A 70 -1.72 8.49 3.49
CA PRO A 70 -0.28 8.25 3.66
C PRO A 70 0.17 8.22 5.13
N ALA A 71 -0.62 8.80 6.04
CA ALA A 71 -0.39 8.74 7.48
C ALA A 71 -0.41 7.31 8.02
N PHE A 72 -1.23 6.43 7.45
CA PHE A 72 -1.30 5.02 7.85
C PHE A 72 0.01 4.28 7.59
N HIS A 73 0.70 4.59 6.50
CA HIS A 73 2.02 4.01 6.25
C HIS A 73 3.05 4.48 7.28
N ARG A 74 3.03 5.78 7.63
CA ARG A 74 3.88 6.32 8.69
C ARG A 74 3.59 5.66 10.04
N MET A 75 2.32 5.38 10.32
CA MET A 75 1.89 4.73 11.55
C MET A 75 2.39 3.27 11.66
N VAL A 76 2.37 2.49 10.57
CA VAL A 76 2.97 1.14 10.57
C VAL A 76 4.48 1.20 10.79
N HIS A 77 5.16 2.19 10.22
CA HIS A 77 6.58 2.39 10.50
C HIS A 77 6.84 2.76 11.96
N ALA A 78 6.02 3.64 12.55
CA ALA A 78 6.09 3.97 13.96
C ALA A 78 5.86 2.75 14.87
N LEU A 79 4.89 1.89 14.50
CA LEU A 79 4.68 0.60 15.17
C LEU A 79 5.94 -0.28 15.08
N GLY A 80 6.57 -0.35 13.91
CA GLY A 80 7.81 -1.10 13.73
C GLY A 80 8.94 -0.61 14.62
N HIS A 81 9.08 0.70 14.80
CA HIS A 81 10.05 1.28 15.73
C HIS A 81 9.73 0.93 17.18
N LEU A 82 8.45 1.02 17.57
CA LEU A 82 8.02 0.64 18.91
C LEU A 82 8.36 -0.82 19.26
N LEU A 83 8.28 -1.74 18.29
CA LEU A 83 8.68 -3.13 18.47
C LEU A 83 10.19 -3.27 18.66
N VAL A 84 10.99 -2.61 17.82
CA VAL A 84 12.46 -2.66 17.87
C VAL A 84 13.00 -2.06 19.16
N ASP A 85 12.39 -0.97 19.63
CA ASP A 85 12.84 -0.24 20.81
C ASP A 85 12.32 -0.87 22.12
N GLY A 86 11.18 -1.56 22.07
CA GLY A 86 10.44 -1.99 23.27
C GLY A 86 10.38 -3.49 23.53
N ILE A 87 10.77 -4.35 22.59
CA ILE A 87 10.61 -5.81 22.70
C ILE A 87 11.95 -6.53 22.53
N GLU A 88 12.24 -7.41 23.48
CA GLU A 88 13.41 -8.29 23.44
C GLU A 88 13.37 -9.23 22.22
N GLY A 89 14.47 -9.29 21.47
CA GLY A 89 14.61 -10.11 20.26
C GLY A 89 14.21 -9.41 18.96
N PHE A 90 13.95 -8.10 18.99
CA PHE A 90 13.69 -7.25 17.82
C PHE A 90 14.80 -6.22 17.54
N GLU A 91 15.83 -6.12 18.40
CA GLU A 91 16.83 -5.05 18.43
C GLU A 91 17.69 -4.99 17.16
N THR A 92 17.85 -6.13 16.49
CA THR A 92 18.65 -6.24 15.26
C THR A 92 17.82 -6.05 13.99
N LEU A 93 16.50 -5.94 14.12
CA LEU A 93 15.59 -5.80 13.00
C LEU A 93 15.38 -4.34 12.63
N THR A 94 15.17 -4.08 11.34
CA THR A 94 14.63 -2.78 10.92
C THR A 94 13.14 -2.72 11.25
N ALA A 95 12.57 -1.52 11.39
CA ALA A 95 11.13 -1.35 11.62
C ALA A 95 10.28 -2.09 10.56
N HIS A 96 10.74 -2.13 9.32
CA HIS A 96 10.08 -2.90 8.25
C HIS A 96 10.16 -4.42 8.48
N ASP A 97 11.32 -4.93 8.91
CA ASP A 97 11.52 -6.37 9.12
C ASP A 97 10.80 -6.86 10.39
N ALA A 98 10.75 -6.02 11.43
CA ALA A 98 9.95 -6.23 12.63
C ALA A 98 8.47 -6.44 12.29
N ILE A 99 7.89 -5.54 11.47
CA ILE A 99 6.49 -5.66 11.05
C ILE A 99 6.26 -6.91 10.22
N LYS A 100 7.16 -7.25 9.28
CA LYS A 100 7.02 -8.47 8.48
C LYS A 100 7.08 -9.75 9.31
N ARG A 101 7.93 -9.77 10.34
CA ARG A 101 8.01 -10.88 11.29
C ARG A 101 6.68 -11.04 12.03
N VAL A 102 6.17 -9.96 12.64
CA VAL A 102 4.89 -9.99 13.35
C VAL A 102 3.73 -10.35 12.42
N GLN A 103 3.73 -9.86 11.17
CA GLN A 103 2.73 -10.21 10.17
C GLN A 103 2.72 -11.73 9.89
N THR A 104 3.90 -12.32 9.76
CA THR A 104 4.06 -13.77 9.53
C THR A 104 3.60 -14.58 10.74
N GLU A 105 3.99 -14.16 11.94
CA GLU A 105 3.62 -14.82 13.20
C GLU A 105 2.11 -14.73 13.48
N ALA A 106 1.49 -13.60 13.13
CA ALA A 106 0.05 -13.40 13.27
C ALA A 106 -0.76 -14.15 12.19
N GLY A 107 -0.12 -14.56 11.09
CA GLY A 107 -0.81 -15.13 9.92
C GLY A 107 -1.75 -14.14 9.22
N VAL A 108 -1.56 -12.85 9.45
CA VAL A 108 -2.46 -11.78 8.99
C VAL A 108 -2.01 -11.33 7.61
N PHE A 109 -2.92 -11.41 6.62
CA PHE A 109 -2.62 -11.06 5.21
C PHE A 109 -1.40 -11.82 4.66
N CYS A 110 -1.31 -13.12 4.96
CA CYS A 110 -0.34 -14.03 4.36
C CYS A 110 -1.00 -14.90 3.30
N GLU A 111 -0.34 -15.06 2.16
CA GLU A 111 -0.77 -15.98 1.10
C GLU A 111 0.12 -17.23 1.11
N PRO A 112 -0.44 -18.43 0.87
CA PRO A 112 0.35 -19.64 0.74
C PRO A 112 1.21 -19.57 -0.54
N PHE A 113 2.51 -19.70 -0.37
CA PHE A 113 3.50 -19.70 -1.43
C PHE A 113 4.22 -21.05 -1.46
N GLU A 114 4.20 -21.73 -2.60
CA GLU A 114 4.95 -22.97 -2.78
C GLU A 114 6.39 -22.67 -3.22
N ILE A 115 7.35 -23.08 -2.39
CA ILE A 115 8.77 -23.11 -2.75
C ILE A 115 9.10 -24.50 -3.26
N ASP A 116 9.56 -24.58 -4.50
CA ASP A 116 10.16 -25.80 -5.05
C ASP A 116 11.61 -25.91 -4.59
N LEU A 117 11.91 -26.90 -3.75
CA LEU A 117 13.25 -27.18 -3.22
C LEU A 117 13.99 -28.22 -4.10
N GLY A 118 13.50 -28.47 -5.32
CA GLY A 118 14.08 -29.42 -6.26
C GLY A 118 13.97 -30.86 -5.74
N PRO A 119 15.09 -31.60 -5.54
CA PRO A 119 15.04 -33.00 -5.12
C PRO A 119 14.47 -33.22 -3.71
N LEU A 120 14.37 -32.15 -2.90
CA LEU A 120 13.79 -32.18 -1.55
C LEU A 120 12.26 -32.01 -1.55
N GLY A 121 11.64 -31.83 -2.71
CA GLY A 121 10.19 -31.67 -2.86
C GLY A 121 9.72 -30.21 -2.76
N LYS A 122 8.41 -30.02 -2.61
CA LYS A 122 7.78 -28.70 -2.48
C LYS A 122 7.43 -28.39 -1.03
N ALA A 123 7.75 -27.19 -0.57
CA ALA A 123 7.37 -26.69 0.73
C ALA A 123 6.36 -25.55 0.58
N SER A 124 5.23 -25.62 1.30
CA SER A 124 4.29 -24.51 1.40
C SER A 124 4.71 -23.60 2.55
N VAL A 125 4.97 -22.33 2.25
CA VAL A 125 5.32 -21.29 3.23
C VAL A 125 4.29 -20.16 3.17
N ALA A 126 3.97 -19.56 4.32
CA ALA A 126 3.14 -18.37 4.36
C ALA A 126 3.97 -17.14 3.97
N GLN A 127 3.63 -16.50 2.85
CA GLN A 127 4.29 -15.29 2.40
C GLN A 127 3.46 -14.05 2.77
N PRO A 128 4.01 -13.10 3.54
CA PRO A 128 3.32 -11.84 3.85
C PRO A 128 3.05 -11.02 2.58
N ARG A 129 1.80 -10.58 2.38
CA ARG A 129 1.48 -9.60 1.33
C ARG A 129 2.18 -8.27 1.63
N SER A 130 2.60 -7.60 0.57
CA SER A 130 3.19 -6.27 0.65
C SER A 130 2.12 -5.27 1.10
N ILE A 131 2.47 -4.47 2.12
CA ILE A 131 1.64 -3.40 2.67
C ILE A 131 1.73 -2.09 1.86
N ALA A 132 2.36 -2.14 0.67
CA ALA A 132 2.59 -0.97 -0.17
C ALA A 132 1.29 -0.23 -0.45
N PHE A 133 1.37 1.10 -0.46
CA PHE A 133 0.24 2.02 -0.54
C PHE A 133 -0.82 1.65 -1.60
N ASP A 134 -0.35 1.12 -2.73
CA ASP A 134 -1.15 0.84 -3.93
C ASP A 134 -1.74 -0.59 -4.01
N GLU A 135 -1.36 -1.49 -3.09
CA GLU A 135 -1.71 -2.93 -3.16
C GLU A 135 -2.82 -3.35 -2.18
N MET A 136 -3.29 -2.43 -1.33
CA MET A 136 -4.37 -2.69 -0.38
C MET A 136 -5.29 -1.47 -0.28
N ASP A 137 -6.59 -1.70 -0.15
CA ASP A 137 -7.56 -0.64 0.15
C ASP A 137 -7.61 -0.30 1.66
N GLU A 138 -8.39 0.71 2.03
CA GLU A 138 -8.49 1.18 3.42
C GLU A 138 -9.13 0.15 4.36
N GLY A 139 -10.12 -0.61 3.87
CA GLY A 139 -10.78 -1.65 4.65
C GLY A 139 -9.82 -2.80 4.94
N GLU A 140 -9.15 -3.29 3.90
CA GLU A 140 -8.09 -4.29 4.00
C GLU A 140 -6.98 -3.83 4.96
N PHE A 141 -6.57 -2.56 4.88
CA PHE A 141 -5.58 -2.02 5.81
C PHE A 141 -6.07 -1.99 7.25
N GLY A 142 -7.32 -1.60 7.48
CA GLY A 142 -7.90 -1.56 8.83
C GLY A 142 -7.99 -2.94 9.46
N GLU A 143 -8.26 -3.98 8.66
CA GLU A 143 -8.23 -5.38 9.12
C GLU A 143 -6.80 -5.84 9.43
N PHE A 144 -5.86 -5.55 8.53
CA PHE A 144 -4.44 -5.82 8.74
C PHE A 144 -3.92 -5.18 10.03
N PHE A 145 -4.19 -3.89 10.21
CA PHE A 145 -3.68 -3.11 11.33
C PHE A 145 -4.25 -3.61 12.67
N ARG A 146 -5.56 -3.89 12.71
CA ARG A 146 -6.20 -4.50 13.90
C ARG A 146 -5.60 -5.87 14.20
N GLY A 147 -5.43 -6.73 13.20
CA GLY A 147 -4.89 -8.08 13.38
C GLY A 147 -3.46 -8.08 13.93
N ILE A 148 -2.59 -7.20 13.41
CA ILE A 148 -1.23 -7.05 13.94
C ILE A 148 -1.23 -6.51 15.36
N CYS A 149 -1.99 -5.45 15.64
CA CYS A 149 -2.04 -4.88 16.98
C CYS A 149 -2.57 -5.91 18.00
N ASP A 150 -3.60 -6.68 17.64
CA ASP A 150 -4.18 -7.73 18.49
C ASP A 150 -3.16 -8.83 18.80
N HIS A 151 -2.33 -9.19 17.82
CA HIS A 151 -1.26 -10.14 18.03
C HIS A 151 -0.18 -9.58 18.95
N ILE A 152 0.20 -8.31 18.77
CA ILE A 152 1.23 -7.65 19.59
C ILE A 152 0.81 -7.58 21.05
N ASP A 153 -0.41 -7.10 21.32
CA ASP A 153 -0.91 -6.97 22.68
C ASP A 153 -1.03 -8.34 23.38
N LYS A 154 -1.37 -9.41 22.64
CA LYS A 154 -1.49 -10.76 23.19
C LYS A 154 -0.14 -11.45 23.42
N ARG A 155 0.81 -11.27 22.50
CA ARG A 155 2.05 -12.07 22.44
C ARG A 155 3.23 -11.41 23.14
N TYR A 156 3.31 -10.09 23.03
CA TYR A 156 4.51 -9.33 23.41
C TYR A 156 4.26 -8.48 24.65
N LEU A 157 3.40 -7.46 24.53
CA LEU A 157 3.12 -6.57 25.65
C LEU A 157 1.69 -6.02 25.56
N PRO A 158 0.79 -6.39 26.50
CA PRO A 158 -0.56 -5.88 26.53
C PRO A 158 -0.61 -4.35 26.61
N GLY A 159 -1.43 -3.73 25.76
CA GLY A 159 -1.66 -2.27 25.73
C GLY A 159 -0.56 -1.46 25.05
N LEU A 160 0.49 -2.10 24.51
CA LEU A 160 1.56 -1.42 23.78
C LEU A 160 1.01 -0.63 22.58
N THR A 161 -0.05 -1.14 21.94
CA THR A 161 -0.60 -0.54 20.72
C THR A 161 -1.78 0.41 20.96
N ASP A 162 -2.22 0.60 22.21
CA ASP A 162 -3.46 1.35 22.53
C ASP A 162 -3.45 2.78 22.00
N MET A 163 -2.34 3.50 22.18
CA MET A 163 -2.17 4.86 21.68
C MET A 163 -2.20 4.90 20.14
N LEU A 164 -1.59 3.93 19.47
CA LEU A 164 -1.62 3.84 18.01
C LEU A 164 -3.02 3.48 17.48
N ARG A 165 -3.77 2.63 18.19
CA ARG A 165 -5.16 2.32 17.84
C ARG A 165 -6.05 3.55 17.97
N ALA A 166 -5.90 4.32 19.04
CA ALA A 166 -6.64 5.57 19.23
C ALA A 166 -6.34 6.56 18.11
N GLU A 167 -5.06 6.75 17.77
CA GLU A 167 -4.63 7.61 16.67
C GLU A 167 -5.19 7.15 15.31
N TYR A 168 -5.17 5.84 15.03
CA TYR A 168 -5.76 5.27 13.82
C TYR A 168 -7.26 5.60 13.71
N LEU A 169 -8.01 5.44 14.80
CA LEU A 169 -9.45 5.70 14.82
C LEU A 169 -9.77 7.19 14.59
N LEU A 170 -8.96 8.10 15.14
CA LEU A 170 -9.08 9.53 14.90
C LEU A 170 -8.87 9.86 13.42
N MET A 171 -7.74 9.40 12.84
CA MET A 171 -7.42 9.63 11.43
C MET A 171 -8.47 9.02 10.48
N ALA A 172 -8.90 7.78 10.73
CA ALA A 172 -9.94 7.12 9.93
C ALA A 172 -11.33 7.76 10.09
N GLY A 173 -11.57 8.45 11.21
CA GLY A 173 -12.79 9.23 11.47
C GLY A 173 -12.80 10.57 10.74
N GLU A 174 -11.67 11.27 10.70
CA GLU A 174 -11.49 12.52 9.95
C GLU A 174 -11.63 12.31 8.44
N GLN A 175 -11.09 11.21 7.91
CA GLN A 175 -11.22 10.84 6.49
C GLN A 175 -12.68 10.64 6.07
N ARG A 176 -13.46 9.90 6.88
CA ARG A 176 -14.88 9.63 6.62
C ARG A 176 -15.77 10.87 6.61
N ARG A 177 -15.32 11.97 7.24
CA ARG A 177 -16.02 13.26 7.23
C ARG A 177 -15.60 14.15 6.05
N ALA A 178 -14.47 13.86 5.41
CA ALA A 178 -13.93 14.63 4.29
C ALA A 178 -14.27 14.04 2.92
N ALA A 179 -14.73 12.78 2.86
CA ALA A 179 -15.26 12.09 1.68
C ALA A 179 -16.76 12.33 1.52
#